data_AF-A0A7C5TSN4-F1
#
_entry.id   AF-A0A7C5TSN4-F1
#
_cell.length_a   1.000
_cell.length_b   1.000
_cell.length_c   1.000
_cell.angle_alpha   90.00
_cell.angle_beta   90.00
_cell.angle_gamma   90.00
#
_symmetry.space_group_name_H-M   'P 1'
#
loop_
_entity.id
_entity.type
_entity.pdbx_description
1 polymer ?
#
loop_
_entity_poly.entity_id
_entity_poly.type
_entity_poly.pdbx_seq_one_letter_code
_entity_poly.pdbx_strand_id
1 'polypeptide(L)'
;MSTPRGGRVLRAAPVTALLLAALLALPALSYAAGQPKPLEVAQRKAINPGLGPAPEDLDRSTPAATWRSFLSLGAKGAFPAAAHCLDLSEVPTDRQFDAGLRTAERLYKVLKALGAREDTVRADTPEGPMVDGTPLNYVVAIRFNRRGMRGEIWLRRTVASGSGEMVSLFTRRTVSSVALWYRVLIRHEKIQSGPLDMGLGAVPPDVNRSTPRDTAKGYQEACRHGDYRRAAFYFDLNAIPEAQQAEAGPRLARRLRIVLERTTWVDPENLSNDPGGLPEPGLGDDDELLTTIELKKTKVKILLHRHFFPDGSWAWVFSRSTVAAIDPLYAQYGFGWLGDRLPAVFFNVVVAGVALWQWTGLAIFLLLAWFVS
;
A
#
# COMPACT_ATOMS: atom_id res chain seq x y z
N MET A 1 93.67 -17.86 -16.29
CA MET A 1 93.79 -16.72 -17.21
C MET A 1 92.41 -16.13 -17.44
N SER A 2 92.27 -14.85 -17.08
CA SER A 2 91.40 -13.81 -17.66
C SER A 2 89.92 -14.10 -17.95
N THR A 3 89.07 -13.33 -17.24
CA THR A 3 87.64 -12.98 -17.43
C THR A 3 87.28 -12.48 -18.86
N PRO A 4 86.03 -12.05 -19.22
CA PRO A 4 84.71 -12.04 -18.53
C PRO A 4 83.49 -12.42 -19.44
N ARG A 5 82.25 -12.34 -18.89
CA ARG A 5 80.95 -11.89 -19.49
C ARG A 5 79.81 -12.81 -19.02
N GLY A 6 78.64 -12.37 -18.59
CA GLY A 6 78.10 -11.04 -18.32
C GLY A 6 76.80 -11.24 -17.53
N GLY A 7 76.60 -10.43 -16.49
CA GLY A 7 75.37 -10.44 -15.70
C GLY A 7 74.22 -9.88 -16.53
N ARG A 8 73.13 -10.65 -16.68
CA ARG A 8 71.87 -10.15 -17.21
C ARG A 8 71.11 -9.43 -16.09
N VAL A 9 71.06 -8.11 -16.19
CA VAL A 9 70.09 -7.26 -15.52
C VAL A 9 68.72 -7.51 -16.18
N LEU A 10 67.84 -8.23 -15.49
CA LEU A 10 66.42 -8.31 -15.89
C LEU A 10 65.74 -6.99 -15.48
N ARG A 11 65.51 -6.14 -16.48
CA ARG A 11 64.68 -4.95 -16.37
C ARG A 11 63.25 -5.37 -16.02
N ALA A 12 62.71 -4.77 -14.96
CA ALA A 12 61.29 -4.81 -14.66
C ALA A 12 60.50 -4.18 -15.81
N ALA A 13 59.60 -4.96 -16.42
CA ALA A 13 58.56 -4.45 -17.30
C ALA A 13 57.39 -3.92 -16.45
N PRO A 14 56.75 -2.81 -16.85
CA PRO A 14 55.70 -2.19 -16.04
C PRO A 14 54.43 -3.04 -16.08
N VAL A 15 53.90 -3.33 -14.88
CA VAL A 15 52.56 -3.86 -14.66
C VAL A 15 51.58 -2.73 -14.95
N THR A 16 51.10 -2.65 -16.19
CA THR A 16 49.98 -1.80 -16.55
C THR A 16 49.17 -2.46 -17.65
N ALA A 17 47.85 -2.44 -17.46
CA ALA A 17 46.80 -2.90 -18.37
C ALA A 17 46.55 -4.42 -18.44
N LEU A 18 45.95 -4.99 -17.40
CA LEU A 18 45.06 -6.16 -17.50
C LEU A 18 44.14 -6.25 -16.26
N LEU A 19 43.35 -5.20 -16.02
CA LEU A 19 42.27 -5.20 -15.02
C LEU A 19 41.11 -4.30 -15.48
N LEU A 20 40.72 -4.42 -16.74
CA LEU A 20 39.57 -3.68 -17.28
C LEU A 20 38.85 -4.50 -18.38
N ALA A 21 38.41 -5.72 -18.03
CA ALA A 21 37.53 -6.51 -18.90
C ALA A 21 36.70 -7.56 -18.12
N ALA A 22 36.33 -7.28 -16.86
CA ALA A 22 35.46 -8.16 -16.07
C ALA A 22 34.20 -7.47 -15.49
N LEU A 23 33.95 -6.21 -15.85
CA LEU A 23 32.64 -5.58 -15.69
C LEU A 23 32.05 -5.37 -17.08
N LEU A 24 31.28 -6.34 -17.59
CA LEU A 24 30.24 -6.15 -18.62
C LEU A 24 29.57 -7.51 -18.91
N ALA A 25 28.91 -8.06 -17.89
CA ALA A 25 27.87 -9.07 -18.07
C ALA A 25 26.95 -9.07 -16.85
N LEU A 26 26.38 -7.92 -16.52
CA LEU A 26 25.09 -7.95 -15.83
C LEU A 26 24.12 -8.55 -16.84
N PRO A 27 23.49 -9.71 -16.60
CA PRO A 27 22.37 -10.09 -17.42
C PRO A 27 21.35 -8.97 -17.23
N ALA A 28 21.07 -8.24 -18.31
CA ALA A 28 19.83 -7.49 -18.37
C ALA A 28 18.76 -8.51 -18.00
N LEU A 29 18.13 -8.34 -16.83
CA LEU A 29 16.90 -9.04 -16.49
C LEU A 29 15.86 -8.57 -17.51
N SER A 30 15.93 -9.13 -18.72
CA SER A 30 14.77 -9.28 -19.56
C SER A 30 13.79 -10.03 -18.70
N TYR A 31 12.76 -9.32 -18.25
CA TYR A 31 11.57 -9.93 -17.71
C TYR A 31 10.99 -10.78 -18.84
N ALA A 32 11.45 -12.03 -18.98
CA ALA A 32 10.76 -13.01 -19.78
C ALA A 32 9.39 -13.12 -19.13
N ALA A 33 8.38 -12.55 -19.79
CA ALA A 33 7.00 -12.69 -19.34
C ALA A 33 6.71 -14.19 -19.34
N GLY A 34 6.67 -14.79 -18.15
CA GLY A 34 6.23 -16.17 -18.00
C GLY A 34 4.86 -16.34 -18.67
N GLN A 35 4.54 -17.56 -19.11
CA GLN A 35 3.26 -17.82 -19.75
C GLN A 35 2.10 -17.27 -18.91
N PRO A 36 1.10 -16.63 -19.54
CA PRO A 36 -0.03 -16.05 -18.82
C PRO A 36 -0.75 -17.14 -18.05
N LYS A 37 -0.82 -16.98 -16.72
CA LYS A 37 -1.49 -17.93 -15.83
C LYS A 37 -2.99 -17.63 -15.76
N PRO A 38 -3.86 -18.64 -15.93
CA PRO A 38 -5.29 -18.48 -15.67
C PRO A 38 -5.56 -17.95 -14.25
N LEU A 39 -6.56 -17.08 -14.13
CA LEU A 39 -7.07 -16.63 -12.84
C LEU A 39 -8.46 -17.22 -12.62
N GLU A 40 -8.83 -17.43 -11.36
CA GLU A 40 -10.22 -17.70 -11.01
C GLU A 40 -11.12 -16.51 -11.38
N VAL A 41 -12.41 -16.78 -11.61
CA VAL A 41 -13.42 -15.74 -11.77
C VAL A 41 -13.48 -14.92 -10.47
N ALA A 42 -13.44 -13.59 -10.58
CA ALA A 42 -13.55 -12.74 -9.41
C ALA A 42 -14.97 -12.84 -8.82
N GLN A 43 -15.10 -13.10 -7.52
CA GLN A 43 -16.41 -13.23 -6.87
C GLN A 43 -16.73 -11.96 -6.07
N ARG A 44 -17.95 -11.44 -6.22
CA ARG A 44 -18.48 -10.30 -5.46
C ARG A 44 -19.86 -10.64 -4.94
N LYS A 45 -20.22 -10.14 -3.76
CA LYS A 45 -21.58 -10.33 -3.23
C LYS A 45 -22.63 -9.72 -4.16
N ALA A 46 -22.35 -8.52 -4.67
CA ALA A 46 -23.13 -7.80 -5.68
C ALA A 46 -22.18 -6.92 -6.51
N ILE A 47 -22.55 -6.58 -7.75
CA ILE A 47 -21.78 -5.63 -8.56
C ILE A 47 -22.20 -4.20 -8.20
N ASN A 48 -21.29 -3.44 -7.59
CA ASN A 48 -21.41 -2.01 -7.29
C ASN A 48 -22.82 -1.57 -6.84
N PRO A 49 -23.37 -2.13 -5.74
CA PRO A 49 -24.75 -1.87 -5.32
C PRO A 49 -25.05 -0.38 -5.08
N GLY A 50 -24.02 0.42 -4.74
CA GLY A 50 -24.17 1.85 -4.51
C GLY A 50 -24.33 2.70 -5.77
N LEU A 51 -24.21 2.11 -6.96
CA LEU A 51 -24.54 2.78 -8.23
C LEU A 51 -26.02 2.63 -8.62
N GLY A 52 -26.77 1.73 -7.97
CA GLY A 52 -28.10 1.33 -8.43
C GLY A 52 -28.06 0.36 -9.62
N PRO A 53 -29.20 0.13 -10.29
CA PRO A 53 -29.26 -0.76 -11.45
C PRO A 53 -28.39 -0.24 -12.59
N ALA A 54 -27.75 -1.15 -13.33
CA ALA A 54 -27.02 -0.78 -14.53
C ALA A 54 -27.99 -0.25 -15.62
N PRO A 55 -27.58 0.74 -16.43
CA PRO A 55 -28.35 1.16 -17.60
C PRO A 55 -28.64 -0.02 -18.54
N GLU A 56 -29.85 -0.08 -19.09
CA GLU A 56 -30.30 -1.22 -19.93
C GLU A 56 -29.45 -1.40 -21.21
N ASP A 57 -28.90 -0.32 -21.74
CA ASP A 57 -28.07 -0.31 -22.94
C ASP A 57 -26.57 -0.56 -22.66
N LEU A 58 -26.18 -0.74 -21.40
CA LEU A 58 -24.80 -0.99 -21.02
C LEU A 58 -24.41 -2.45 -21.26
N ASP A 59 -23.63 -2.70 -22.33
CA ASP A 59 -23.01 -4.00 -22.53
C ASP A 59 -21.67 -4.12 -21.78
N ARG A 60 -21.64 -5.05 -20.82
CA ARG A 60 -20.46 -5.45 -20.05
C ARG A 60 -20.28 -6.97 -19.99
N SER A 61 -20.85 -7.67 -20.97
CA SER A 61 -20.87 -9.14 -21.05
C SER A 61 -19.50 -9.75 -21.35
N THR A 62 -18.61 -8.99 -22.02
CA THR A 62 -17.30 -9.45 -22.49
C THR A 62 -16.24 -8.37 -22.26
N PRO A 63 -14.94 -8.70 -22.23
CA PRO A 63 -13.88 -7.70 -22.11
C PRO A 63 -13.92 -6.63 -23.20
N ALA A 64 -14.15 -7.03 -24.45
CA ALA A 64 -14.25 -6.09 -25.57
C ALA A 64 -15.50 -5.21 -25.48
N ALA A 65 -16.66 -5.78 -25.10
CA ALA A 65 -17.89 -5.02 -24.89
C ALA A 65 -17.73 -3.97 -23.79
N THR A 66 -17.28 -4.36 -22.59
CA THR A 66 -17.05 -3.43 -21.48
C THR A 66 -16.10 -2.31 -21.88
N TRP A 67 -15.01 -2.63 -22.59
CA TRP A 67 -14.04 -1.66 -23.06
C TRP A 67 -14.67 -0.61 -24.01
N ARG A 68 -15.42 -1.06 -25.02
CA ARG A 68 -16.10 -0.16 -25.98
C ARG A 68 -17.18 0.67 -25.29
N SER A 69 -18.02 0.04 -24.46
CA SER A 69 -19.05 0.73 -23.69
C SER A 69 -18.45 1.84 -22.83
N PHE A 70 -17.35 1.56 -22.10
CA PHE A 70 -16.67 2.56 -21.29
C PHE A 70 -16.13 3.73 -22.12
N LEU A 71 -15.47 3.46 -23.25
CA LEU A 71 -14.95 4.52 -24.12
C LEU A 71 -16.07 5.37 -24.74
N SER A 72 -17.15 4.74 -25.21
CA SER A 72 -18.30 5.43 -25.80
C SER A 72 -19.02 6.31 -24.77
N LEU A 73 -19.27 5.80 -23.57
CA LEU A 73 -19.88 6.56 -22.48
C LEU A 73 -18.97 7.70 -22.02
N GLY A 74 -17.66 7.47 -21.92
CA GLY A 74 -16.68 8.51 -21.61
C GLY A 74 -16.63 9.62 -22.67
N ALA A 75 -16.75 9.27 -23.95
CA ALA A 75 -16.82 10.24 -25.05
C ALA A 75 -18.08 11.12 -24.99
N LYS A 76 -19.20 10.56 -24.53
CA LYS A 76 -20.46 11.26 -24.27
C LYS A 76 -20.48 12.04 -22.94
N GLY A 77 -19.45 11.90 -22.10
CA GLY A 77 -19.42 12.47 -20.75
C GLY A 77 -20.36 11.78 -19.75
N ALA A 78 -20.90 10.61 -20.09
CA ALA A 78 -21.82 9.82 -19.26
C ALA A 78 -21.06 9.00 -18.19
N PHE A 79 -20.28 9.68 -17.34
CA PHE A 79 -19.43 9.04 -16.34
C PHE A 79 -20.17 8.24 -15.25
N PRO A 80 -21.38 8.63 -14.80
CA PRO A 80 -22.17 7.77 -13.91
C PRO A 80 -22.44 6.39 -14.53
N ALA A 81 -22.84 6.35 -15.81
CA ALA A 81 -23.04 5.08 -16.52
C ALA A 81 -21.72 4.33 -16.73
N ALA A 82 -20.64 5.03 -17.10
CA ALA A 82 -19.32 4.42 -17.27
C ALA A 82 -18.77 3.80 -15.97
N ALA A 83 -19.16 4.32 -14.80
CA ALA A 83 -18.77 3.77 -13.50
C ALA A 83 -19.23 2.32 -13.30
N HIS A 84 -20.31 1.87 -13.95
CA HIS A 84 -20.77 0.48 -13.89
C HIS A 84 -19.82 -0.51 -14.56
N CYS A 85 -18.82 -0.03 -15.32
CA CYS A 85 -17.74 -0.84 -15.89
C CYS A 85 -16.55 -1.02 -14.93
N LEU A 86 -16.53 -0.34 -13.78
CA LEU A 86 -15.43 -0.36 -12.82
C LEU A 86 -15.73 -1.37 -11.70
N ASP A 87 -14.74 -2.11 -11.22
CA ASP A 87 -14.88 -2.89 -9.99
C ASP A 87 -14.66 -1.97 -8.78
N LEU A 88 -15.75 -1.48 -8.18
CA LEU A 88 -15.75 -0.55 -7.04
C LEU A 88 -15.93 -1.29 -5.70
N SER A 89 -15.65 -2.58 -5.63
CA SER A 89 -15.94 -3.40 -4.46
C SER A 89 -15.17 -3.03 -3.19
N GLU A 90 -14.04 -2.33 -3.28
CA GLU A 90 -13.32 -1.79 -2.12
C GLU A 90 -13.82 -0.38 -1.73
N VAL A 91 -14.72 0.21 -2.51
CA VAL A 91 -15.35 1.50 -2.19
C VAL A 91 -16.61 1.24 -1.38
N PRO A 92 -16.79 1.88 -0.19
CA PRO A 92 -18.04 1.79 0.56
C PRO A 92 -19.26 2.15 -0.29
N THR A 93 -20.35 1.41 -0.10
CA THR A 93 -21.56 1.49 -0.92
C THR A 93 -22.10 2.91 -1.05
N ASP A 94 -22.16 3.66 0.05
CA ASP A 94 -22.62 5.05 0.11
C ASP A 94 -21.73 6.02 -0.68
N ARG A 95 -20.47 5.65 -0.93
CA ARG A 95 -19.48 6.45 -1.70
C ARG A 95 -19.31 6.00 -3.15
N GLN A 96 -19.88 4.85 -3.55
CA GLN A 96 -19.63 4.26 -4.87
C GLN A 96 -20.04 5.18 -6.03
N PHE A 97 -21.15 5.90 -5.92
CA PHE A 97 -21.61 6.82 -6.97
C PHE A 97 -20.57 7.91 -7.26
N ASP A 98 -20.22 8.70 -6.24
CA ASP A 98 -19.30 9.82 -6.37
C ASP A 98 -17.88 9.39 -6.72
N ALA A 99 -17.38 8.33 -6.07
CA ALA A 99 -16.06 7.79 -6.36
C ALA A 99 -15.99 7.16 -7.76
N GLY A 100 -17.03 6.44 -8.16
CA GLY A 100 -17.17 5.80 -9.46
C GLY A 100 -17.17 6.82 -10.60
N LEU A 101 -18.00 7.88 -10.48
CA LEU A 101 -18.05 8.98 -11.44
C LEU A 101 -16.66 9.60 -11.65
N ARG A 102 -16.01 10.03 -10.55
CA ARG A 102 -14.69 10.67 -10.62
C ARG A 102 -13.63 9.73 -11.21
N THR A 103 -13.68 8.45 -10.82
CA THR A 103 -12.71 7.46 -11.30
C THR A 103 -12.92 7.16 -12.78
N ALA A 104 -14.16 7.04 -13.24
CA ALA A 104 -14.48 6.85 -14.65
C ALA A 104 -14.01 8.03 -15.50
N GLU A 105 -14.24 9.26 -15.05
CA GLU A 105 -13.76 10.47 -15.74
C GLU A 105 -12.23 10.49 -15.84
N ARG A 106 -11.53 10.28 -14.71
CA ARG A 106 -10.06 10.26 -14.66
C ARG A 106 -9.49 9.13 -15.53
N LEU A 107 -10.06 7.93 -15.46
CA LEU A 107 -9.63 6.79 -16.26
C LEU A 107 -9.83 7.06 -17.75
N TYR A 108 -10.97 7.61 -18.17
CA TYR A 108 -11.20 7.96 -19.57
C TYR A 108 -10.15 8.96 -20.10
N LYS A 109 -9.81 9.99 -19.31
CA LYS A 109 -8.74 10.94 -19.67
C LYS A 109 -7.38 10.26 -19.78
N VAL A 110 -7.05 9.34 -18.85
CA VAL A 110 -5.84 8.52 -18.90
C VAL A 110 -5.81 7.66 -20.17
N LEU A 111 -6.90 6.96 -20.48
CA LEU A 111 -7.02 6.13 -21.68
C LEU A 111 -6.81 6.95 -22.96
N LYS A 112 -7.41 8.14 -23.06
CA LYS A 112 -7.16 9.04 -24.19
C LYS A 112 -5.69 9.45 -24.31
N ALA A 113 -5.04 9.81 -23.21
CA ALA A 113 -3.62 10.18 -23.22
C ALA A 113 -2.69 9.01 -23.57
N LEU A 114 -3.13 7.77 -23.34
CA LEU A 114 -2.45 6.55 -23.74
C LEU A 114 -2.76 6.12 -25.19
N GLY A 115 -3.66 6.82 -25.89
CA GLY A 115 -4.04 6.48 -27.27
C GLY A 115 -4.94 5.25 -27.37
N ALA A 116 -5.76 4.98 -26.34
CA ALA A 116 -6.74 3.91 -26.35
C ALA A 116 -7.73 4.04 -27.51
N ARG A 117 -7.93 2.95 -28.25
CA ARG A 117 -8.92 2.81 -29.34
C ARG A 117 -9.97 1.76 -28.99
N GLU A 118 -11.13 1.80 -29.63
CA GLU A 118 -12.20 0.80 -29.41
C GLU A 118 -11.77 -0.64 -29.75
N ASP A 119 -10.85 -0.81 -30.69
CA ASP A 119 -10.31 -2.11 -31.13
C ASP A 119 -9.10 -2.60 -30.30
N THR A 120 -8.75 -1.89 -29.22
CA THR A 120 -7.62 -2.25 -28.33
C THR A 120 -7.86 -3.58 -27.63
N VAL A 121 -9.10 -3.84 -27.20
CA VAL A 121 -9.51 -5.12 -26.61
C VAL A 121 -10.40 -5.84 -27.63
N ARG A 122 -9.99 -7.05 -28.02
CA ARG A 122 -10.67 -7.85 -29.05
C ARG A 122 -11.35 -9.11 -28.51
N ALA A 123 -11.11 -9.47 -27.26
CA ALA A 123 -11.72 -10.64 -26.64
C ALA A 123 -13.22 -10.40 -26.40
N ASP A 124 -14.05 -10.94 -27.29
CA ASP A 124 -15.50 -10.77 -27.37
C ASP A 124 -16.27 -12.00 -26.87
N THR A 125 -15.59 -12.96 -26.26
CA THR A 125 -16.20 -14.04 -25.49
C THR A 125 -16.26 -13.65 -24.01
N PRO A 126 -17.29 -14.09 -23.25
CA PRO A 126 -17.38 -13.83 -21.81
C PRO A 126 -16.19 -14.35 -21.01
N GLU A 127 -15.60 -15.47 -21.44
CA GLU A 127 -14.42 -16.12 -20.86
C GLU A 127 -13.13 -15.28 -21.04
N GLY A 128 -13.11 -14.42 -22.05
CA GLY A 128 -11.91 -13.74 -22.50
C GLY A 128 -10.93 -14.68 -23.23
N PRO A 129 -9.63 -14.33 -23.29
CA PRO A 129 -8.62 -15.13 -23.94
C PRO A 129 -8.43 -16.50 -23.26
N MET A 130 -8.05 -17.49 -24.06
CA MET A 130 -7.79 -18.87 -23.63
C MET A 130 -6.30 -19.18 -23.69
N VAL A 131 -5.81 -20.03 -22.80
CA VAL A 131 -4.47 -20.63 -22.84
C VAL A 131 -4.62 -22.12 -22.63
N ASP A 132 -4.16 -22.93 -23.58
CA ASP A 132 -4.27 -24.39 -23.56
C ASP A 132 -5.69 -24.89 -23.24
N GLY A 133 -6.69 -24.25 -23.87
CA GLY A 133 -8.12 -24.58 -23.66
C GLY A 133 -8.70 -24.10 -22.33
N THR A 134 -7.92 -23.42 -21.48
CA THR A 134 -8.38 -22.87 -20.20
C THR A 134 -8.60 -21.36 -20.29
N PRO A 135 -9.74 -20.82 -19.82
CA PRO A 135 -9.97 -19.37 -19.77
C PRO A 135 -8.96 -18.65 -18.87
N LEU A 136 -8.40 -17.54 -19.36
CA LEU A 136 -7.61 -16.65 -18.51
C LEU A 136 -8.47 -15.90 -17.50
N ASN A 137 -9.74 -15.61 -17.84
CA ASN A 137 -10.67 -14.78 -17.07
C ASN A 137 -10.22 -13.32 -16.86
N TYR A 138 -9.22 -12.85 -17.59
CA TYR A 138 -8.80 -11.44 -17.61
C TYR A 138 -8.22 -11.05 -18.97
N VAL A 139 -8.12 -9.73 -19.19
CA VAL A 139 -7.38 -9.12 -20.29
C VAL A 139 -6.51 -8.00 -19.74
N VAL A 140 -5.25 -7.96 -20.17
CA VAL A 140 -4.40 -6.77 -20.02
C VAL A 140 -4.60 -5.91 -21.26
N ALA A 141 -5.44 -4.88 -21.16
CA ALA A 141 -5.82 -4.04 -22.29
C ALA A 141 -4.67 -3.15 -22.77
N ILE A 142 -3.97 -2.53 -21.83
CA ILE A 142 -2.84 -1.64 -22.13
C ILE A 142 -1.73 -1.91 -21.11
N ARG A 143 -0.50 -2.06 -21.59
CA ARG A 143 0.73 -1.94 -20.79
C ARG A 143 1.44 -0.68 -21.23
N PHE A 144 1.83 0.19 -20.31
CA PHE A 144 2.48 1.45 -20.64
C PHE A 144 3.68 1.73 -19.75
N ASN A 145 4.64 2.45 -20.32
CA ASN A 145 5.74 3.10 -19.61
C ASN A 145 5.83 4.53 -20.13
N ARG A 146 5.31 5.50 -19.35
CA ARG A 146 5.23 6.91 -19.74
C ARG A 146 5.61 7.77 -18.53
N ARG A 147 6.48 8.76 -18.73
CA ARG A 147 6.94 9.69 -17.67
C ARG A 147 7.50 9.01 -16.43
N GLY A 148 8.29 7.95 -16.61
CA GLY A 148 8.86 7.19 -15.50
C GLY A 148 7.85 6.34 -14.73
N MET A 149 6.58 6.30 -15.17
CA MET A 149 5.54 5.49 -14.57
C MET A 149 5.22 4.29 -15.46
N ARG A 150 5.32 3.10 -14.87
CA ARG A 150 4.84 1.86 -15.46
C ARG A 150 3.45 1.56 -14.94
N GLY A 151 2.59 1.05 -15.81
CA GLY A 151 1.25 0.66 -15.42
C GLY A 151 0.62 -0.31 -16.42
N GLU A 152 -0.40 -1.01 -15.93
CA GLU A 152 -1.17 -1.95 -16.72
C GLU A 152 -2.65 -1.76 -16.42
N ILE A 153 -3.46 -1.75 -17.48
CA ILE A 153 -4.91 -1.60 -17.40
C ILE A 153 -5.53 -2.96 -17.65
N TRP A 154 -6.18 -3.49 -16.62
CA TRP A 154 -6.74 -4.82 -16.63
C TRP A 154 -8.27 -4.78 -16.61
N LEU A 155 -8.88 -5.71 -17.34
CA LEU A 155 -10.27 -6.13 -17.17
C LEU A 155 -10.30 -7.57 -16.66
N ARG A 156 -11.29 -7.91 -15.83
CA ARG A 156 -11.44 -9.26 -15.28
C ARG A 156 -12.91 -9.69 -15.27
N ARG A 157 -13.11 -10.96 -15.60
CA ARG A 157 -14.40 -11.64 -15.48
C ARG A 157 -14.78 -11.75 -14.01
N THR A 158 -15.97 -11.28 -13.68
CA THR A 158 -16.46 -11.11 -12.32
C THR A 158 -17.89 -11.64 -12.24
N VAL A 159 -18.20 -12.37 -11.17
CA VAL A 159 -19.52 -12.89 -10.87
C VAL A 159 -20.09 -12.19 -9.64
N ALA A 160 -21.35 -11.77 -9.71
CA ALA A 160 -22.12 -11.45 -8.51
C ALA A 160 -22.73 -12.74 -7.94
N SER A 161 -22.15 -13.27 -6.87
CA SER A 161 -22.57 -14.53 -6.25
C SER A 161 -24.04 -14.50 -5.79
N GLY A 162 -24.60 -13.33 -5.48
CA GLY A 162 -26.00 -13.19 -5.07
C GLY A 162 -27.02 -13.30 -6.21
N SER A 163 -26.64 -12.95 -7.45
CA SER A 163 -27.55 -12.96 -8.62
C SER A 163 -27.14 -13.94 -9.72
N GLY A 164 -25.89 -14.42 -9.69
CA GLY A 164 -25.27 -15.17 -10.78
C GLY A 164 -24.86 -14.30 -11.98
N GLU A 165 -25.01 -12.97 -11.90
CA GLU A 165 -24.66 -12.06 -12.99
C GLU A 165 -23.16 -12.14 -13.30
N MET A 166 -22.82 -12.39 -14.56
CA MET A 166 -21.45 -12.46 -15.07
C MET A 166 -21.12 -11.21 -15.87
N VAL A 167 -20.07 -10.50 -15.49
CA VAL A 167 -19.66 -9.23 -16.12
C VAL A 167 -18.14 -9.16 -16.27
N SER A 168 -17.67 -8.40 -17.25
CA SER A 168 -16.27 -7.99 -17.31
C SER A 168 -16.15 -6.57 -16.78
N LEU A 169 -15.22 -6.33 -15.85
CA LEU A 169 -15.00 -5.02 -15.22
C LEU A 169 -13.53 -4.62 -15.27
N PHE A 170 -13.25 -3.32 -15.34
CA PHE A 170 -11.93 -2.81 -14.98
C PHE A 170 -11.61 -3.20 -13.55
N THR A 171 -10.47 -3.87 -13.35
CA THR A 171 -10.16 -4.47 -12.04
C THR A 171 -9.99 -3.44 -10.92
N ARG A 172 -10.15 -3.87 -9.68
CA ARG A 172 -9.81 -3.08 -8.48
C ARG A 172 -8.42 -2.43 -8.54
N ARG A 173 -7.43 -3.18 -9.01
CA ARG A 173 -6.05 -2.67 -9.22
C ARG A 173 -6.01 -1.55 -10.25
N THR A 174 -6.74 -1.68 -11.35
CA THR A 174 -6.89 -0.61 -12.33
C THR A 174 -7.52 0.61 -11.65
N VAL A 175 -8.70 0.43 -11.04
CA VAL A 175 -9.52 1.47 -10.40
C VAL A 175 -8.70 2.28 -9.39
N SER A 176 -8.03 1.60 -8.45
CA SER A 176 -7.24 2.24 -7.39
C SER A 176 -5.94 2.89 -7.89
N SER A 177 -5.44 2.52 -9.08
CA SER A 177 -4.28 3.17 -9.71
C SER A 177 -4.63 4.45 -10.49
N VAL A 178 -5.91 4.67 -10.81
CA VAL A 178 -6.35 5.78 -11.68
C VAL A 178 -5.94 7.14 -11.14
N ALA A 179 -6.06 7.37 -9.82
CA ALA A 179 -5.71 8.65 -9.22
C ALA A 179 -4.23 9.02 -9.47
N LEU A 180 -3.33 8.06 -9.24
CA LEU A 180 -1.91 8.22 -9.48
C LEU A 180 -1.60 8.45 -10.97
N TRP A 181 -2.18 7.64 -11.86
CA TRP A 181 -2.00 7.80 -13.30
C TRP A 181 -2.50 9.14 -13.81
N TYR A 182 -3.65 9.59 -13.32
CA TYR A 182 -4.22 10.87 -13.68
C TYR A 182 -3.30 12.03 -13.28
N ARG A 183 -2.77 12.00 -12.05
CA ARG A 183 -1.83 13.01 -11.56
C ARG A 183 -0.56 13.09 -12.40
N VAL A 184 0.05 11.94 -12.72
CA VAL A 184 1.33 11.93 -13.46
C VAL A 184 1.15 12.15 -14.97
N LEU A 185 0.19 11.47 -15.59
CA LEU A 185 0.03 11.47 -17.05
C LEU A 185 -0.80 12.67 -17.55
N ILE A 186 -1.78 13.11 -16.77
CA ILE A 186 -2.70 14.20 -17.17
C ILE A 186 -2.35 15.52 -16.49
N ARG A 187 -2.03 15.50 -15.20
CA ARG A 187 -1.69 16.72 -14.45
C ARG A 187 -0.20 17.05 -14.45
N HIS A 188 0.65 16.14 -14.95
CA HIS A 188 2.12 16.32 -15.00
C HIS A 188 2.74 16.52 -13.61
N GLU A 189 2.10 16.02 -12.57
CA GLU A 189 2.60 16.13 -11.21
C GLU A 189 3.85 15.26 -11.04
N LYS A 190 4.84 15.79 -10.32
CA LYS A 190 5.99 15.00 -9.88
C LYS A 190 5.62 14.24 -8.62
N ILE A 191 5.89 12.94 -8.60
CA ILE A 191 5.72 12.13 -7.40
C ILE A 191 6.93 12.34 -6.50
N GLN A 192 6.67 12.72 -5.25
CA GLN A 192 7.70 12.78 -4.23
C GLN A 192 8.13 11.35 -3.90
N SER A 193 9.41 11.06 -4.09
CA SER A 193 10.00 9.77 -3.76
C SER A 193 11.31 9.99 -3.02
N GLY A 194 11.73 8.98 -2.25
CA GLY A 194 12.97 9.06 -1.49
C GLY A 194 13.26 7.80 -0.68
N PRO A 195 14.39 7.76 0.03
CA PRO A 195 14.64 6.72 1.04
C PRO A 195 13.61 6.83 2.19
N LEU A 196 13.46 5.74 2.93
CA LEU A 196 12.52 5.63 4.04
C LEU A 196 13.21 4.95 5.21
N ASP A 197 13.22 5.62 6.37
CA ASP A 197 13.62 5.09 7.68
C ASP A 197 15.00 4.40 7.72
N MET A 198 15.98 4.99 7.05
CA MET A 198 17.33 4.41 6.91
C MET A 198 17.98 4.03 8.26
N GLY A 199 17.63 4.73 9.34
CA GLY A 199 18.14 4.48 10.68
C GLY A 199 17.56 3.25 11.37
N LEU A 200 16.52 2.62 10.80
CA LEU A 200 16.02 1.31 11.27
C LEU A 200 16.84 0.13 10.70
N GLY A 201 17.62 0.37 9.64
CA GLY A 201 18.34 -0.67 8.91
C GLY A 201 17.47 -1.42 7.89
N ALA A 202 17.86 -2.65 7.57
CA ALA A 202 17.17 -3.45 6.56
C ALA A 202 15.77 -3.85 7.03
N VAL A 203 14.78 -3.70 6.13
CA VAL A 203 13.39 -4.11 6.39
C VAL A 203 13.34 -5.65 6.53
N PRO A 204 12.80 -6.19 7.63
CA PRO A 204 12.61 -7.63 7.78
C PRO A 204 11.71 -8.20 6.65
N PRO A 205 12.00 -9.41 6.14
CA PRO A 205 11.33 -9.96 4.96
C PRO A 205 9.83 -10.22 5.17
N ASP A 206 9.38 -10.30 6.41
CA ASP A 206 8.01 -10.55 6.83
C ASP A 206 7.21 -9.26 7.15
N VAL A 207 7.80 -8.08 6.95
CA VAL A 207 7.07 -6.80 6.99
C VAL A 207 6.33 -6.57 5.68
N ASN A 208 5.01 -6.72 5.69
CA ASN A 208 4.16 -6.49 4.52
C ASN A 208 3.53 -5.08 4.56
N ARG A 209 3.88 -4.23 3.58
CA ARG A 209 3.39 -2.86 3.43
C ARG A 209 2.74 -2.60 2.06
N SER A 210 2.18 -3.65 1.47
CA SER A 210 1.70 -3.62 0.08
C SER A 210 0.40 -2.83 -0.09
N THR A 211 -0.47 -2.86 0.93
CA THR A 211 -1.76 -2.17 0.97
C THR A 211 -1.93 -1.47 2.32
N PRO A 212 -2.83 -0.47 2.44
CA PRO A 212 -3.15 0.15 3.72
C PRO A 212 -3.56 -0.89 4.77
N ARG A 213 -4.44 -1.84 4.40
CA ARG A 213 -4.89 -2.93 5.26
C ARG A 213 -3.73 -3.81 5.74
N ASP A 214 -2.84 -4.21 4.84
CA ASP A 214 -1.68 -5.04 5.18
C ASP A 214 -0.76 -4.33 6.17
N THR A 215 -0.47 -3.04 5.96
CA THR A 215 0.33 -2.22 6.87
C THR A 215 -0.29 -2.14 8.26
N ALA A 216 -1.59 -1.86 8.35
CA ALA A 216 -2.29 -1.78 9.63
C ALA A 216 -2.31 -3.13 10.36
N LYS A 217 -2.60 -4.24 9.66
CA LYS A 217 -2.57 -5.60 10.22
C LYS A 217 -1.17 -5.98 10.70
N GLY A 218 -0.15 -5.75 9.87
CA GLY A 218 1.23 -6.07 10.19
C GLY A 218 1.74 -5.30 11.42
N TYR A 219 1.36 -4.03 11.54
CA TYR A 219 1.63 -3.22 12.74
C TYR A 219 0.91 -3.77 13.97
N GLN A 220 -0.39 -4.06 13.89
CA GLN A 220 -1.17 -4.61 15.00
C GLN A 220 -0.63 -5.96 15.46
N GLU A 221 -0.22 -6.81 14.52
CA GLU A 221 0.36 -8.12 14.80
C GLU A 221 1.71 -8.01 15.52
N ALA A 222 2.62 -7.17 15.00
CA ALA A 222 3.89 -6.90 15.66
C ALA A 222 3.69 -6.36 17.10
N CYS A 223 2.71 -5.46 17.27
CA CYS A 223 2.28 -4.94 18.56
C CYS A 223 1.74 -6.01 19.51
N ARG A 224 0.92 -6.94 19.01
CA ARG A 224 0.36 -8.07 19.78
C ARG A 224 1.45 -9.00 20.29
N HIS A 225 2.51 -9.17 19.52
CA HIS A 225 3.71 -9.93 19.91
C HIS A 225 4.69 -9.14 20.79
N GLY A 226 4.44 -7.85 21.04
CA GLY A 226 5.36 -6.97 21.78
C GLY A 226 6.64 -6.64 21.01
N ASP A 227 6.71 -6.97 19.72
CA ASP A 227 7.85 -6.66 18.85
C ASP A 227 7.72 -5.24 18.28
N TYR A 228 7.97 -4.27 19.15
CA TYR A 228 7.90 -2.86 18.76
C TYR A 228 9.04 -2.45 17.82
N ARG A 229 10.15 -3.21 17.77
CA ARG A 229 11.22 -2.98 16.79
C ARG A 229 10.73 -3.26 15.38
N ARG A 230 10.02 -4.38 15.19
CA ARG A 230 9.34 -4.66 13.93
C ARG A 230 8.23 -3.66 13.65
N ALA A 231 7.44 -3.29 14.66
CA ALA A 231 6.33 -2.35 14.49
C ALA A 231 6.80 -0.97 13.98
N ALA A 232 8.03 -0.56 14.30
CA ALA A 232 8.62 0.70 13.81
C ALA A 232 8.73 0.79 12.28
N PHE A 233 8.91 -0.33 11.58
CA PHE A 233 9.02 -0.34 10.10
C PHE A 233 7.72 0.02 9.37
N TYR A 234 6.60 0.11 10.09
CA TYR A 234 5.32 0.53 9.53
C TYR A 234 5.12 2.04 9.60
N PHE A 235 6.05 2.84 10.12
CA PHE A 235 5.92 4.29 10.28
C PHE A 235 6.74 5.04 9.23
N ASP A 236 6.37 6.27 8.89
CA ASP A 236 7.29 7.22 8.25
C ASP A 236 8.02 8.03 9.34
N LEU A 237 9.25 7.63 9.64
CA LEU A 237 10.13 8.25 10.64
C LEU A 237 11.09 9.27 10.02
N ASN A 238 10.93 9.67 8.76
CA ASN A 238 11.88 10.59 8.10
C ASN A 238 11.94 11.98 8.74
N ALA A 239 10.97 12.35 9.57
CA ALA A 239 11.03 13.58 10.38
C ALA A 239 11.94 13.44 11.63
N ILE A 240 12.35 12.23 11.98
CA ILE A 240 13.25 11.92 13.09
C ILE A 240 14.67 11.74 12.54
N PRO A 241 15.69 12.36 13.16
CA PRO A 241 17.09 12.16 12.75
C PRO A 241 17.45 10.68 12.67
N GLU A 242 18.15 10.29 11.60
CA GLU A 242 18.46 8.88 11.30
C GLU A 242 19.05 8.12 12.50
N ALA A 243 20.04 8.71 13.18
CA ALA A 243 20.69 8.13 14.36
C ALA A 243 19.73 7.85 15.55
N GLN A 244 18.55 8.46 15.57
CA GLN A 244 17.57 8.31 16.65
C GLN A 244 16.42 7.36 16.27
N GLN A 245 16.28 6.98 14.98
CA GLN A 245 15.13 6.21 14.50
C GLN A 245 15.03 4.83 15.18
N ALA A 246 16.16 4.13 15.35
CA ALA A 246 16.21 2.81 16.00
C ALA A 246 15.71 2.81 17.45
N GLU A 247 15.85 3.94 18.16
CA GLU A 247 15.35 4.10 19.54
C GLU A 247 13.94 4.68 19.57
N ALA A 248 13.67 5.70 18.74
CA ALA A 248 12.40 6.40 18.71
C ALA A 248 11.26 5.56 18.12
N GLY A 249 11.53 4.83 17.04
CA GLY A 249 10.54 4.02 16.33
C GLY A 249 9.81 3.03 17.24
N PRO A 250 10.51 2.15 17.98
CA PRO A 250 9.86 1.19 18.88
C PRO A 250 9.05 1.87 20.00
N ARG A 251 9.56 2.97 20.56
CA ARG A 251 8.84 3.75 21.57
C ARG A 251 7.54 4.32 21.02
N LEU A 252 7.59 4.93 19.84
CA LEU A 252 6.42 5.51 19.18
C LEU A 252 5.40 4.42 18.81
N ALA A 253 5.85 3.28 18.30
CA ALA A 253 4.97 2.15 17.99
C ALA A 253 4.23 1.66 19.23
N ARG A 254 4.96 1.49 20.34
CA ARG A 254 4.35 1.12 21.61
C ARG A 254 3.32 2.15 22.10
N ARG A 255 3.65 3.44 22.01
CA ARG A 255 2.76 4.53 22.43
C ARG A 255 1.49 4.58 21.58
N LEU A 256 1.61 4.46 20.26
CA LEU A 256 0.45 4.44 19.37
C LEU A 256 -0.46 3.24 19.68
N ARG A 257 0.08 2.05 19.94
CA ARG A 257 -0.72 0.88 20.37
C ARG A 257 -1.56 1.21 21.60
N ILE A 258 -0.95 1.75 22.64
CA ILE A 258 -1.63 2.13 23.90
C ILE A 258 -2.71 3.18 23.65
N VAL A 259 -2.43 4.19 22.82
CA VAL A 259 -3.40 5.22 22.45
C VAL A 259 -4.60 4.61 21.72
N LEU A 260 -4.38 3.77 20.70
CA LEU A 260 -5.47 3.16 19.95
C LEU A 260 -6.35 2.29 20.86
N GLU A 261 -5.76 1.38 21.64
CA GLU A 261 -6.49 0.51 22.58
C GLU A 261 -7.37 1.28 23.58
N ARG A 262 -6.95 2.48 23.99
CA ARG A 262 -7.64 3.27 25.03
C ARG A 262 -8.64 4.28 24.48
N THR A 263 -8.65 4.54 23.17
CA THR A 263 -9.47 5.60 22.58
C THR A 263 -10.51 5.08 21.60
N THR A 264 -10.19 4.05 20.83
CA THR A 264 -11.05 3.64 19.72
C THR A 264 -10.78 2.19 19.29
N TRP A 265 -11.84 1.50 18.89
CA TRP A 265 -11.70 0.21 18.23
C TRP A 265 -11.28 0.44 16.78
N VAL A 266 -10.14 -0.15 16.38
CA VAL A 266 -9.62 -0.07 15.02
C VAL A 266 -9.72 -1.43 14.37
N ASP A 267 -10.53 -1.52 13.32
CA ASP A 267 -10.62 -2.69 12.46
C ASP A 267 -9.91 -2.42 11.12
N PRO A 268 -8.74 -3.03 10.86
CA PRO A 268 -8.04 -2.91 9.59
C PRO A 268 -8.86 -3.34 8.38
N GLU A 269 -9.91 -4.16 8.54
CA GLU A 269 -10.76 -4.58 7.42
C GLU A 269 -11.50 -3.41 6.77
N ASN A 270 -11.64 -2.29 7.48
CA ASN A 270 -12.22 -1.06 6.93
C ASN A 270 -11.26 -0.30 5.99
N LEU A 271 -9.97 -0.65 5.98
CA LEU A 271 -9.01 -0.11 5.05
C LEU A 271 -9.03 -0.87 3.72
N SER A 272 -8.68 -0.19 2.64
CA SER A 272 -8.49 -0.74 1.32
C SER A 272 -7.46 -1.86 1.33
N ASN A 273 -7.80 -2.96 0.65
CA ASN A 273 -6.87 -4.02 0.30
C ASN A 273 -6.36 -3.90 -1.15
N ASP A 274 -6.34 -2.69 -1.69
CA ASP A 274 -5.69 -2.39 -2.96
C ASP A 274 -4.34 -1.69 -2.75
N PRO A 275 -3.32 -1.99 -3.57
CA PRO A 275 -2.05 -1.26 -3.51
C PRO A 275 -2.21 0.24 -3.81
N GLY A 276 -3.27 0.55 -4.56
CA GLY A 276 -3.71 1.89 -4.90
C GLY A 276 -4.20 2.71 -3.71
N GLY A 277 -4.66 2.05 -2.63
CA GLY A 277 -5.48 2.65 -1.59
C GLY A 277 -6.84 3.11 -2.12
N LEU A 278 -7.65 3.71 -1.24
CA LEU A 278 -8.91 4.32 -1.59
C LEU A 278 -8.85 5.85 -1.40
N PRO A 279 -8.89 6.66 -2.46
CA PRO A 279 -8.93 8.11 -2.33
C PRO A 279 -10.18 8.58 -1.57
N GLU A 280 -9.98 9.34 -0.50
CA GLU A 280 -11.07 9.85 0.34
C GLU A 280 -11.25 11.37 0.22
N PRO A 281 -12.48 11.89 0.25
CA PRO A 281 -12.71 13.32 0.29
C PRO A 281 -12.00 13.99 1.47
N GLY A 282 -11.23 15.05 1.19
CA GLY A 282 -10.52 15.82 2.22
C GLY A 282 -9.23 15.17 2.74
N LEU A 283 -8.73 14.14 2.07
CA LEU A 283 -7.39 13.57 2.25
C LEU A 283 -6.58 13.70 0.95
N GLY A 284 -5.26 13.51 1.04
CA GLY A 284 -4.42 13.35 -0.15
C GLY A 284 -4.75 12.06 -0.90
N ASP A 285 -4.54 12.02 -2.22
CA ASP A 285 -4.77 10.83 -3.06
C ASP A 285 -3.87 9.62 -2.68
N ASP A 286 -2.85 9.84 -1.83
CA ASP A 286 -1.91 8.84 -1.32
C ASP A 286 -2.09 8.58 0.19
N ASP A 287 -3.15 9.13 0.81
CA ASP A 287 -3.44 8.95 2.23
C ASP A 287 -4.72 8.14 2.43
N GLU A 288 -4.77 7.36 3.50
CA GLU A 288 -5.98 6.65 3.91
C GLU A 288 -6.22 6.78 5.42
N LEU A 289 -7.47 7.00 5.82
CA LEU A 289 -7.84 7.21 7.21
C LEU A 289 -8.00 5.88 7.94
N LEU A 290 -7.21 5.66 8.97
CA LEU A 290 -7.41 4.55 9.90
C LEU A 290 -8.52 4.88 10.91
N THR A 291 -8.39 6.01 11.58
CA THR A 291 -9.35 6.47 12.60
C THR A 291 -9.12 7.94 12.93
N THR A 292 -10.02 8.55 13.69
CA THR A 292 -9.90 9.91 14.22
C THR A 292 -9.99 9.87 15.74
N ILE A 293 -9.04 10.52 16.41
CA ILE A 293 -8.95 10.56 17.86
C ILE A 293 -9.11 12.01 18.33
N GLU A 294 -9.91 12.22 19.36
CA GLU A 294 -10.04 13.54 19.97
C GLU A 294 -8.79 13.84 20.82
N LEU A 295 -8.15 14.98 20.60
CA LEU A 295 -7.08 15.50 21.44
C LEU A 295 -7.57 16.85 21.98
N LYS A 296 -7.82 16.93 23.28
CA LYS A 296 -8.49 18.06 23.95
C LYS A 296 -9.84 18.41 23.29
N LYS A 297 -9.89 19.45 22.45
CA LYS A 297 -11.08 19.90 21.70
C LYS A 297 -10.87 19.86 20.18
N THR A 298 -9.84 19.14 19.73
CA THR A 298 -9.45 19.03 18.32
C THR A 298 -9.49 17.57 17.87
N LYS A 299 -9.81 17.33 16.61
CA LYS A 299 -9.82 15.98 16.02
C LYS A 299 -8.51 15.74 15.28
N VAL A 300 -7.80 14.70 15.68
CA VAL A 300 -6.53 14.28 15.07
C VAL A 300 -6.80 13.03 14.23
N LYS A 301 -6.49 13.10 12.94
CA LYS A 301 -6.60 11.96 12.02
C LYS A 301 -5.36 11.07 12.17
N ILE A 302 -5.58 9.77 12.31
CA ILE A 302 -4.57 8.73 12.23
C ILE A 302 -4.61 8.19 10.80
N LEU A 303 -3.57 8.49 10.03
CA LEU A 303 -3.50 8.26 8.60
C LEU A 303 -2.39 7.27 8.25
N LEU A 304 -2.65 6.45 7.24
CA LEU A 304 -1.61 5.79 6.45
C LEU A 304 -1.29 6.65 5.24
N HIS A 305 -0.06 6.57 4.76
CA HIS A 305 0.48 7.26 3.60
C HIS A 305 1.21 6.27 2.70
N ARG A 306 1.03 6.39 1.39
CA ARG A 306 1.79 5.64 0.39
C ARG A 306 3.07 6.37 0.04
N HIS A 307 4.18 5.89 0.58
CA HIS A 307 5.52 6.36 0.25
C HIS A 307 6.02 5.73 -1.04
N PHE A 308 6.59 6.54 -1.93
CA PHE A 308 7.17 6.07 -3.20
C PHE A 308 8.70 6.05 -3.13
N PHE A 309 9.28 5.01 -3.73
CA PHE A 309 10.73 4.86 -3.86
C PHE A 309 11.22 5.29 -5.25
N PRO A 310 12.51 5.66 -5.39
CA PRO A 310 13.07 6.08 -6.68
C PRO A 310 12.99 5.02 -7.80
N ASP A 311 12.91 3.74 -7.44
CA ASP A 311 12.76 2.62 -8.39
C ASP A 311 11.32 2.42 -8.89
N GLY A 312 10.38 3.25 -8.42
CA GLY A 312 8.96 3.21 -8.74
C GLY A 312 8.15 2.21 -7.90
N SER A 313 8.79 1.52 -6.95
CA SER A 313 8.07 0.75 -5.93
C SER A 313 7.46 1.68 -4.87
N TRP A 314 6.63 1.12 -3.99
CA TRP A 314 5.96 1.88 -2.93
C TRP A 314 5.82 1.04 -1.66
N ALA A 315 5.56 1.70 -0.54
CA ALA A 315 5.15 1.09 0.71
C ALA A 315 4.11 1.97 1.42
N TRP A 316 3.10 1.34 2.01
CA TRP A 316 2.18 2.00 2.92
C TRP A 316 2.75 2.04 4.33
N VAL A 317 2.72 3.22 4.95
CA VAL A 317 3.21 3.47 6.31
C VAL A 317 2.28 4.41 7.05
N PHE A 318 2.28 4.41 8.38
CA PHE A 318 1.66 5.48 9.15
C PHE A 318 2.33 6.80 8.80
N SER A 319 1.52 7.79 8.44
CA SER A 319 1.99 9.06 7.91
C SER A 319 2.87 9.81 8.91
N ARG A 320 3.73 10.71 8.42
CA ARG A 320 4.50 11.63 9.29
C ARG A 320 3.61 12.43 10.23
N SER A 321 2.42 12.84 9.77
CA SER A 321 1.44 13.54 10.59
C SER A 321 0.90 12.68 11.73
N THR A 322 0.70 11.39 11.49
CA THR A 322 0.37 10.42 12.55
C THR A 322 1.51 10.28 13.52
N VAL A 323 2.74 10.05 13.03
CA VAL A 323 3.93 9.88 13.88
C VAL A 323 4.14 11.10 14.79
N ALA A 324 3.99 12.31 14.26
CA ALA A 324 4.09 13.55 15.03
C ALA A 324 2.98 13.70 16.10
N ALA A 325 1.82 13.08 15.88
CA ALA A 325 0.69 13.13 16.81
C ALA A 325 0.77 12.09 17.94
N ILE A 326 1.60 11.05 17.82
CA ILE A 326 1.68 9.95 18.80
C ILE A 326 1.99 10.48 20.20
N ASP A 327 3.02 11.31 20.35
CA ASP A 327 3.45 11.79 21.66
C ASP A 327 2.42 12.71 22.34
N PRO A 328 1.82 13.71 21.66
CA PRO A 328 0.70 14.47 22.21
C PRO A 328 -0.49 13.60 22.62
N LEU A 329 -0.86 12.61 21.81
CA LEU A 329 -1.95 11.68 22.14
C LEU A 329 -1.60 10.80 23.34
N TYR A 330 -0.38 10.31 23.41
CA TYR A 330 0.10 9.49 24.51
C TYR A 330 0.18 10.28 25.82
N ALA A 331 0.52 11.57 25.78
CA ALA A 331 0.48 12.42 26.97
C ALA A 331 -0.93 12.54 27.57
N GLN A 332 -1.98 12.48 26.74
CA GLN A 332 -3.37 12.55 27.19
C GLN A 332 -3.95 11.18 27.57
N TYR A 333 -3.67 10.14 26.79
CA TYR A 333 -4.32 8.83 26.92
C TYR A 333 -3.41 7.72 27.42
N GLY A 334 -2.09 7.91 27.45
CA GLY A 334 -1.13 6.89 27.84
C GLY A 334 -0.98 6.70 29.35
N PHE A 335 0.01 5.89 29.72
CA PHE A 335 0.39 5.64 31.13
C PHE A 335 1.66 6.39 31.54
N GLY A 336 2.04 7.42 30.79
CA GLY A 336 3.26 8.20 31.00
C GLY A 336 4.51 7.32 31.08
N TRP A 337 5.37 7.59 32.07
CA TRP A 337 6.62 6.87 32.32
C TRP A 337 6.44 5.36 32.52
N LEU A 338 5.35 4.94 33.19
CA LEU A 338 5.08 3.53 33.46
C LEU A 338 4.84 2.77 32.16
N GLY A 339 4.07 3.35 31.25
CA GLY A 339 3.75 2.72 29.97
C GLY A 339 4.95 2.63 29.02
N ASP A 340 5.99 3.44 29.20
CA ASP A 340 7.22 3.35 28.41
C ASP A 340 8.14 2.21 28.90
N ARG A 341 8.16 1.93 30.21
CA ARG A 341 9.16 1.03 30.85
C ARG A 341 8.63 -0.32 31.31
N LEU A 342 7.42 -0.41 31.83
CA LEU A 342 6.90 -1.69 32.35
C LEU A 342 6.59 -2.65 31.19
N PRO A 343 6.69 -3.97 31.33
CA PRO A 343 6.21 -4.92 30.32
C PRO A 343 4.69 -4.82 30.08
N ALA A 344 4.22 -5.21 28.90
CA ALA A 344 2.79 -5.14 28.55
C ALA A 344 1.87 -5.94 29.50
N VAL A 345 2.39 -7.03 30.10
CA VAL A 345 1.69 -7.88 31.07
C VAL A 345 1.16 -7.07 32.27
N PHE A 346 1.88 -6.02 32.68
CA PHE A 346 1.47 -5.17 33.80
C PHE A 346 0.17 -4.40 33.53
N PHE A 347 -0.16 -4.15 32.27
CA PHE A 347 -1.36 -3.40 31.86
C PHE A 347 -2.48 -4.31 31.36
N ASN A 348 -2.14 -5.45 30.75
CA ASN A 348 -3.11 -6.34 30.12
C ASN A 348 -3.69 -7.37 31.09
N VAL A 349 -2.97 -7.73 32.16
CA VAL A 349 -3.46 -8.67 33.18
C VAL A 349 -4.28 -7.91 34.22
N VAL A 350 -5.55 -8.28 34.33
CA VAL A 350 -6.48 -7.76 35.33
C VAL A 350 -6.79 -8.88 36.32
N VAL A 351 -6.51 -8.63 37.59
CA VAL A 351 -6.80 -9.55 38.70
C VAL A 351 -7.80 -8.86 39.62
N ALA A 352 -8.93 -9.51 39.89
CA ALA A 352 -10.03 -8.95 40.69
C ALA A 352 -10.47 -7.54 40.22
N GLY A 353 -10.54 -7.32 38.91
CA GLY A 353 -10.98 -6.05 38.31
C GLY A 353 -9.92 -4.93 38.32
N VAL A 354 -8.71 -5.20 38.82
CA VAL A 354 -7.62 -4.23 38.97
C VAL A 354 -6.40 -4.69 38.16
N ALA A 355 -5.78 -3.79 37.40
CA ALA A 355 -4.62 -4.11 36.56
C ALA A 355 -3.38 -4.46 37.41
N LEU A 356 -2.52 -5.35 36.91
CA LEU A 356 -1.36 -5.85 37.65
C LEU A 356 -0.41 -4.72 38.12
N TRP A 357 -0.24 -3.64 37.35
CA TRP A 357 0.54 -2.48 37.78
C TRP A 357 -0.05 -1.76 39.00
N GLN A 358 -1.38 -1.75 39.13
CA GLN A 358 -2.06 -1.16 40.28
C GLN A 358 -1.87 -2.04 41.52
N TRP A 359 -1.95 -3.37 41.36
CA TRP A 359 -1.59 -4.31 42.43
C TRP A 359 -0.15 -4.14 42.88
N THR A 360 0.79 -3.99 41.94
CA THR A 360 2.20 -3.75 42.24
C THR A 360 2.38 -2.43 43.00
N GLY A 361 1.70 -1.36 42.56
CA GLY A 361 1.71 -0.07 43.25
C GLY A 361 1.14 -0.15 44.67
N LEU A 362 0.02 -0.87 44.85
CA LEU A 362 -0.60 -1.10 46.15
C LEU A 362 0.32 -1.90 47.09
N ALA A 363 0.96 -2.96 46.58
CA ALA A 363 1.90 -3.76 47.35
C ALA A 363 3.10 -2.93 47.83
N ILE A 364 3.68 -2.10 46.94
CA ILE A 364 4.77 -1.18 47.30
C ILE A 364 4.30 -0.17 48.36
N PHE A 365 3.12 0.41 48.19
CA PHE A 365 2.55 1.36 49.15
C PHE A 365 2.38 0.71 50.54
N LEU A 366 1.81 -0.49 50.61
CA LEU A 366 1.63 -1.22 51.87
C LEU A 366 2.98 -1.58 52.53
N LEU A 367 3.97 -1.98 51.73
CA LEU A 367 5.32 -2.24 52.24
C LEU A 367 5.96 -0.98 52.83
N LEU A 368 5.88 0.16 52.13
CA LEU A 368 6.42 1.43 52.63
C LEU A 368 5.69 1.90 53.89
N ALA A 369 4.36 1.78 53.93
CA ALA A 369 3.58 2.12 55.11
C ALA A 369 3.97 1.25 56.31
N TRP A 370 4.23 -0.04 56.08
CA TRP A 370 4.70 -0.96 57.13
C TRP A 370 6.09 -0.58 57.67
N PHE A 371 7.02 -0.15 56.82
CA PHE A 371 8.35 0.29 57.26
C PHE A 371 8.36 1.61 58.05
N VAL A 372 7.32 2.43 57.90
CA VAL A 372 7.21 3.74 58.58
C VAL A 372 6.42 3.63 59.90
N SER A 373 5.66 2.55 60.09
CA SER A 373 4.94 2.24 61.33
C SER A 373 5.82 1.47 62.31
#